data_AF-A0A9Q4PZV9-F1
#
_entry.id   AF-A0A9Q4PZV9-F1
#
_cell.length_a   1.000
_cell.length_b   1.000
_cell.length_c   1.000
_cell.angle_alpha   90.00
_cell.angle_beta   90.00
_cell.angle_gamma   90.00
#
_symmetry.space_group_name_H-M   'P 1'
#
loop_
_entity.id
_entity.type
_entity.pdbx_description
1 polymer ?
#
loop_
_entity_poly.entity_id
_entity_poly.type
_entity_poly.pdbx_seq_one_letter_code
_entity_poly.pdbx_strand_id
1 'polypeptide(L)'
;MSTESISDRREHIRSVSVTALSALLGVGAALASAAWVGVSEAAAQNTQTLAFVFGAIFVQYLLINVSGIYGEDEFGTKHYLFIAFMTFALWFVTWGILLMSEYTG
;
A
#
# COMPACT_ATOMS: atom_id res chain seq x y z
N MET A 1 -30.22 -10.23 17.37
CA MET A 1 -28.89 -10.67 17.88
C MET A 1 -28.06 -11.41 16.83
N SER A 2 -28.61 -12.33 16.03
CA SER A 2 -27.82 -13.01 14.97
C SER A 2 -27.36 -12.12 13.80
N THR A 3 -28.01 -10.98 13.54
CA THR A 3 -27.68 -10.07 12.44
C THR A 3 -26.57 -9.07 12.79
N GLU A 4 -26.44 -8.71 14.07
CA GLU A 4 -25.41 -7.77 14.57
C GLU A 4 -24.01 -8.39 14.53
N SER A 5 -23.88 -9.69 14.86
CA SER A 5 -22.59 -10.39 14.79
C SER A 5 -22.09 -10.59 13.36
N ILE A 6 -23.01 -10.65 12.39
CA ILE A 6 -22.69 -10.77 10.96
C ILE A 6 -22.24 -9.41 10.39
N SER A 7 -22.83 -8.28 10.80
CA SER A 7 -22.35 -6.95 10.40
C SER A 7 -20.96 -6.65 10.96
N ASP A 8 -20.74 -6.93 12.25
CA ASP A 8 -19.48 -6.63 12.94
C ASP A 8 -18.30 -7.40 12.32
N ARG A 9 -18.50 -8.68 11.97
CA ARG A 9 -17.49 -9.48 11.27
C ARG A 9 -17.14 -8.90 9.89
N ARG A 10 -18.13 -8.44 9.12
CA ARG A 10 -17.88 -7.87 7.78
C ARG A 10 -17.08 -6.58 7.85
N GLU A 11 -17.39 -5.74 8.83
CA GLU A 11 -16.64 -4.52 9.09
C GLU A 11 -15.20 -4.80 9.51
N HIS A 12 -14.99 -5.78 10.40
CA HIS A 12 -13.66 -6.23 10.78
C HIS A 12 -12.85 -6.73 9.58
N ILE A 13 -13.40 -7.66 8.79
CA ILE A 13 -12.72 -8.19 7.59
C ILE A 13 -12.37 -7.06 6.62
N ARG A 14 -13.29 -6.12 6.36
CA ARG A 14 -13.05 -4.95 5.49
C ARG A 14 -11.83 -4.15 5.95
N SER A 15 -11.81 -3.76 7.22
CA SER A 15 -10.70 -2.96 7.78
C SER A 15 -9.35 -3.68 7.73
N VAL A 16 -9.33 -4.98 8.05
CA VAL A 16 -8.13 -5.82 8.00
C VAL A 16 -7.65 -5.96 6.56
N SER A 17 -8.55 -6.23 5.60
CA SER A 17 -8.20 -6.37 4.18
C SER A 17 -7.60 -5.09 3.60
N VAL A 18 -8.16 -3.92 3.89
CA VAL A 18 -7.62 -2.64 3.42
C VAL A 18 -6.22 -2.38 3.97
N THR A 19 -6.00 -2.69 5.26
CA THR A 19 -4.69 -2.54 5.90
C THR A 19 -3.67 -3.52 5.31
N ALA A 20 -4.05 -4.79 5.16
CA ALA A 20 -3.17 -5.82 4.61
C ALA A 20 -2.81 -5.54 3.14
N LEU A 21 -3.78 -5.17 2.31
CA LEU A 21 -3.55 -4.84 0.90
C LEU A 21 -2.65 -3.60 0.75
N SER A 22 -2.88 -2.56 1.58
CA SER A 22 -2.02 -1.37 1.55
C SER A 22 -0.59 -1.66 1.93
N ALA A 23 -0.39 -2.44 3.00
CA ALA A 23 0.94 -2.86 3.42
C ALA A 23 1.64 -3.73 2.37
N LEU A 24 0.96 -4.77 1.85
CA LEU A 24 1.55 -5.70 0.87
C LEU A 24 1.91 -5.02 -0.45
N LEU A 25 1.08 -4.10 -0.93
CA LEU A 25 1.39 -3.35 -2.14
C LEU A 25 2.51 -2.32 -1.93
N GLY A 26 2.65 -1.75 -0.74
CA GLY A 26 3.83 -0.94 -0.38
C GLY A 26 5.13 -1.74 -0.48
N VAL A 27 5.15 -2.95 0.11
CA VAL A 27 6.28 -3.88 0.01
C VAL A 27 6.54 -4.30 -1.44
N GLY A 28 5.48 -4.66 -2.18
CA GLY A 28 5.58 -5.03 -3.60
C GLY A 28 6.13 -3.90 -4.47
N ALA A 29 5.73 -2.65 -4.22
CA ALA A 29 6.27 -1.49 -4.88
C ALA A 29 7.77 -1.30 -4.58
N ALA A 30 8.23 -1.58 -3.36
CA ALA A 30 9.64 -1.44 -3.00
C ALA A 30 10.50 -2.50 -3.71
N LEU A 31 10.00 -3.73 -3.82
CA LEU A 31 10.64 -4.79 -4.59
C LEU A 31 10.66 -4.45 -6.09
N ALA A 32 9.60 -3.87 -6.63
CA ALA A 32 9.56 -3.41 -8.02
C ALA A 32 10.57 -2.27 -8.26
N SER A 33 10.69 -1.31 -7.33
CA SER A 33 11.72 -0.27 -7.37
C SER A 33 13.13 -0.87 -7.40
N ALA A 34 13.39 -1.87 -6.55
CA ALA A 34 14.69 -2.56 -6.50
C ALA A 34 15.01 -3.33 -7.78
N ALA A 35 14.02 -4.04 -8.33
CA ALA A 35 14.19 -4.77 -9.58
C ALA A 35 14.43 -3.85 -10.78
N TRP A 36 13.86 -2.64 -10.77
CA TRP A 36 13.96 -1.71 -11.89
C TRP A 36 15.19 -0.80 -11.84
N VAL A 37 15.45 -0.16 -10.70
CA VAL A 37 16.52 0.83 -10.54
C VAL A 37 17.79 0.21 -9.91
N GLY A 38 17.68 -0.98 -9.32
CA GLY A 38 18.73 -1.57 -8.49
C GLY A 38 18.70 -1.00 -7.07
N VAL A 39 19.72 -1.32 -6.27
CA VAL A 39 19.81 -0.94 -4.85
C VAL A 39 21.07 -0.10 -4.51
N SER A 40 21.78 0.35 -5.56
CA SER A 40 22.99 1.17 -5.43
C SER A 40 22.73 2.56 -4.83
N GLU A 41 23.79 3.25 -4.42
CA GLU A 41 23.71 4.62 -3.89
C GLU A 41 23.05 5.61 -4.89
N ALA A 42 23.26 5.42 -6.20
CA ALA A 42 22.60 6.20 -7.23
C ALA A 42 21.09 5.93 -7.30
N ALA A 43 20.64 4.72 -6.95
CA ALA A 43 19.23 4.36 -6.90
C ALA A 43 18.49 5.10 -5.78
N ALA A 44 19.18 5.41 -4.67
CA ALA A 44 18.60 6.15 -3.55
C ALA A 44 18.15 7.58 -3.94
N GLN A 45 18.82 8.19 -4.92
CA GLN A 45 18.48 9.53 -5.41
C GLN A 45 17.46 9.52 -6.56
N ASN A 46 17.06 8.34 -7.05
CA ASN A 46 16.20 8.24 -8.22
C ASN A 46 14.72 8.42 -7.85
N THR A 47 14.15 9.55 -8.25
CA THR A 47 12.74 9.90 -8.04
C THR A 47 11.77 9.05 -8.87
N GLN A 48 12.24 8.32 -9.89
CA GLN A 48 11.41 7.40 -10.68
C GLN A 48 10.82 6.29 -9.81
N THR A 49 11.47 5.93 -8.71
CA THR A 49 10.97 4.93 -7.76
C THR A 49 9.61 5.33 -7.13
N LEU A 50 9.32 6.63 -7.05
CA LEU A 50 8.02 7.14 -6.59
C LEU A 50 6.88 6.77 -7.54
N ALA A 51 7.16 6.55 -8.83
CA ALA A 51 6.14 6.13 -9.80
C ALA A 51 5.52 4.78 -9.41
N PHE A 52 6.29 3.87 -8.81
CA PHE A 52 5.76 2.59 -8.31
C PHE A 52 4.81 2.78 -7.13
N VAL A 53 5.08 3.74 -6.25
CA VAL A 53 4.18 4.08 -5.14
C VAL A 53 2.87 4.66 -5.67
N PHE A 54 2.95 5.63 -6.59
CA PHE A 54 1.76 6.20 -7.23
C PHE A 54 0.96 5.14 -7.99
N GLY A 55 1.64 4.23 -8.69
CA GLY A 55 1.01 3.09 -9.36
C GLY A 55 0.31 2.13 -8.39
N ALA A 56 0.94 1.79 -7.27
CA ALA A 56 0.35 0.93 -6.24
C ALA A 56 -0.89 1.58 -5.60
N ILE A 57 -0.83 2.88 -5.31
CA ILE A 57 -1.98 3.65 -4.80
C ILE A 57 -3.11 3.67 -5.83
N PHE A 58 -2.80 3.90 -7.11
CA PHE A 58 -3.79 3.90 -8.18
C PHE A 58 -4.48 2.53 -8.32
N VAL A 59 -3.72 1.43 -8.28
CA VAL A 59 -4.27 0.07 -8.30
C VAL A 59 -5.21 -0.18 -7.12
N GLN A 60 -4.86 0.28 -5.92
CA GLN A 60 -5.76 0.17 -4.75
C GLN A 60 -7.05 0.94 -4.91
N TYR A 61 -6.98 2.16 -5.44
CA TYR A 61 -8.18 2.95 -5.72
C TYR A 61 -9.07 2.24 -6.74
N LEU A 62 -8.49 1.65 -7.79
CA LEU A 62 -9.27 0.90 -8.76
C LEU A 62 -9.93 -0.34 -8.14
N LEU A 63 -9.17 -1.12 -7.36
CA LEU A 63 -9.69 -2.32 -6.69
C LEU A 63 -10.82 -1.99 -5.71
N ILE A 64 -10.69 -0.91 -4.94
CA ILE A 64 -11.71 -0.51 -3.96
C ILE A 64 -12.97 -0.02 -4.67
N ASN A 65 -12.84 0.78 -5.72
CA ASN A 65 -13.99 1.25 -6.50
C ASN A 65 -14.73 0.10 -7.21
N VAL A 66 -13.99 -0.85 -7.80
CA VAL A 66 -14.60 -1.99 -8.53
C VAL A 66 -15.22 -3.03 -7.58
N SER A 67 -14.64 -3.22 -6.39
CA SER A 67 -15.08 -4.27 -5.46
C SER A 67 -16.39 -3.95 -4.73
N GLY A 68 -16.86 -2.70 -4.75
CA GLY A 68 -18.11 -2.30 -4.08
C GLY A 68 -18.12 -2.55 -2.56
N ILE A 69 -16.94 -2.70 -1.95
CA ILE A 69 -16.77 -3.01 -0.52
C ILE A 69 -17.28 -1.85 0.38
N TYR A 70 -17.36 -0.65 -0.20
CA TYR A 70 -17.93 0.53 0.43
C TYR A 70 -19.19 0.96 -0.33
N GLY A 71 -20.23 1.36 0.40
CA GLY A 71 -21.35 2.08 -0.19
C GLY A 71 -20.92 3.46 -0.68
N GLU A 72 -21.67 4.06 -1.60
CA GLU A 72 -21.33 5.33 -2.28
C GLU A 72 -20.99 6.48 -1.31
N ASP A 73 -21.51 6.45 -0.08
CA ASP A 73 -21.31 7.48 0.94
C ASP A 73 -20.32 7.12 2.08
N GLU A 74 -19.75 5.90 2.09
CA GLU A 74 -18.92 5.44 3.21
C GLU A 74 -17.41 5.68 2.98
N PHE A 75 -16.99 5.87 1.72
CA PHE A 75 -15.59 6.01 1.36
C PHE A 75 -15.14 7.48 1.34
N GLY A 76 -14.84 8.02 2.52
CA GLY A 76 -14.36 9.40 2.67
C GLY A 76 -12.85 9.62 2.48
N THR A 77 -12.44 10.89 2.45
CA THR A 77 -11.05 11.37 2.32
C THR A 77 -10.06 10.69 3.27
N LYS A 78 -10.51 10.34 4.48
CA LYS A 78 -9.69 9.61 5.47
C LYS A 78 -9.15 8.28 4.93
N HIS A 79 -9.96 7.53 4.18
CA HIS A 79 -9.53 6.24 3.63
C HIS A 79 -8.48 6.41 2.55
N TYR A 80 -8.65 7.41 1.68
CA TYR A 80 -7.65 7.78 0.67
C TYR A 80 -6.29 8.13 1.32
N LEU A 81 -6.32 8.93 2.39
CA LEU A 81 -5.12 9.29 3.14
C LEU A 81 -4.49 8.09 3.84
N PHE A 82 -5.29 7.23 4.46
CA PHE A 82 -4.80 6.02 5.11
C PHE A 82 -4.08 5.11 4.12
N ILE A 83 -4.69 4.84 2.98
CA ILE A 83 -4.15 3.97 1.93
C ILE A 83 -2.85 4.54 1.36
N ALA A 84 -2.84 5.84 1.04
CA ALA A 84 -1.66 6.50 0.51
C ALA A 84 -0.51 6.50 1.53
N PHE A 85 -0.81 6.84 2.79
CA PHE A 85 0.17 6.88 3.87
C PHE A 85 0.74 5.48 4.17
N MET A 86 -0.12 4.47 4.32
CA MET A 86 0.32 3.10 4.63
C MET A 86 1.16 2.51 3.50
N THR A 87 0.74 2.69 2.25
CA THR A 87 1.49 2.21 1.08
C THR A 87 2.84 2.89 0.98
N PHE A 88 2.89 4.21 1.17
CA PHE A 88 4.13 4.97 1.16
C PHE A 88 5.06 4.57 2.31
N ALA A 89 4.54 4.45 3.53
CA ALA A 89 5.34 4.11 4.71
C ALA A 89 5.99 2.73 4.57
N LEU A 90 5.22 1.72 4.16
CA LEU A 90 5.77 0.36 3.97
C LEU A 90 6.75 0.31 2.81
N TRP A 91 6.45 0.99 1.70
CA TRP A 91 7.40 1.16 0.60
C TRP A 91 8.72 1.78 1.08
N PHE A 92 8.66 2.90 1.80
CA PHE A 92 9.82 3.66 2.24
C PHE A 92 10.71 2.84 3.19
N VAL A 93 10.10 2.16 4.16
CA VAL A 93 10.82 1.31 5.11
C VAL A 93 11.48 0.13 4.40
N THR A 94 10.74 -0.60 3.55
CA THR A 94 11.30 -1.73 2.80
C THR A 94 12.41 -1.27 1.85
N TRP A 95 12.19 -0.18 1.12
CA TRP A 95 13.18 0.41 0.22
C TRP A 95 14.46 0.81 0.95
N GLY A 96 14.34 1.50 2.09
CA GLY A 96 15.49 1.89 2.92
C GLY A 96 16.27 0.69 3.45
N ILE A 97 15.59 -0.39 3.86
CA ILE A 97 16.25 -1.64 4.29
C ILE A 97 17.05 -2.26 3.14
N LEU A 98 16.48 -2.33 1.94
CA LEU A 98 17.14 -2.92 0.78
C LEU A 98 18.40 -2.13 0.38
N LEU A 99 18.31 -0.80 0.35
CA LEU A 99 19.47 0.08 0.08
C LEU A 99 20.56 -0.06 1.15
N MET A 100 20.20 -0.10 2.42
CA MET A 100 21.15 -0.28 3.53
C MET A 100 21.83 -1.64 3.50
N SER A 101 21.10 -2.69 3.10
CA SER A 101 21.64 -4.04 2.97
C SER A 101 22.66 -4.17 1.85
N GLU A 102 22.51 -3.45 0.73
CA GLU A 102 23.55 -3.43 -0.31
C GLU A 102 24.81 -2.71 0.18
N TYR A 103 24.66 -1.58 0.87
CA TYR A 103 25.79 -0.82 1.40
C TYR A 103 26.67 -1.61 2.40
N THR A 104 26.12 -2.65 3.03
CA THR A 104 26.85 -3.51 3.97
C THR A 104 27.40 -4.81 3.35
N GLY A 105 27.13 -5.07 2.07
CA GLY A 105 27.54 -6.28 1.34
C GLY A 105 28.79 -6.14 0.49
#